data_AF-A0A0D6LWX3-F1
#
_entry.id   AF-A0A0D6LWX3-F1
#
_cell.length_a   1.000
_cell.length_b   1.000
_cell.length_c   1.000
_cell.angle_alpha   90.00
_cell.angle_beta   90.00
_cell.angle_gamma   90.00
#
_symmetry.space_group_name_H-M   'P 1'
#
loop_
_entity.id
_entity.type
_entity.pdbx_description
1 polymer ?
#
loop_
_entity_poly.entity_id
_entity_poly.type
_entity_poly.pdbx_seq_one_letter_code
_entity_poly.pdbx_strand_id
1 'polypeptide(L)'
;MNEKPVRRLKVSCKCAQFKVDFLKENRKRNSKKKLEFNGKASECIPTSQTAKLKTLAVMRYNVGSLPEPSDSVMWSDELLGNGNGYVKTGPFKNWDTNVFMPLSQIPVKQLYRSTGGREQDRLMTPKDIDWIISRQNYSQLTFCHDKTFESMHGLSHVWVGGFMFVIRVSPNDPMFYLHHAFVDYLWEQFRRQKQTREERETQWAKDTCNALHGYDEQMKPFRLQNRDGLSNQYTDEWYDYEPVRHCTPSEPDCDSMYYWCDTKAWRCRSKVVLGGNCTGFEGTAICYNSVCNENRCQLPPRVLQSMRRRKSVDFPTGDIVWTKTLLLDQHGKGIQDDLAQVKVINMLTMENTTAYQESEPLYPEIDGIVYIPVPKPRAGMIQEVTLEAMDGYGRYCQAHCFNATVERYQVCQPRLKIGIRTESSSSISYTHSVTSRRFLDVDLSVHPRQIVVSAPFIVFACSRKLMTSTMITQLAESTRPPQSREPYVWFRVTIHRHVSQNLQIEAAPSSGPVWSSSVRKAASPFDPNLVFVQAPNPDVNGGGVKVSISIFEGKMRLKCAIKCTRKDGSMHECDGSVQLHSEPALSEEDVYTSDQGALHLLGWNMRGHPAQWRHKVPYLSFHC
;
A
#
# COMPACT_ATOMS: atom_id res chain seq x y z
N MET A 1 39.67 -24.76 37.84
CA MET A 1 38.46 -24.11 38.41
C MET A 1 38.78 -22.64 38.66
N ASN A 2 38.20 -21.74 37.84
CA ASN A 2 37.55 -20.49 38.24
C ASN A 2 37.43 -19.57 37.02
N GLU A 3 36.22 -19.58 36.46
CA GLU A 3 35.73 -18.61 35.50
C GLU A 3 35.58 -17.22 36.16
N LYS A 4 35.87 -16.17 35.40
CA LYS A 4 35.29 -14.82 35.56
C LYS A 4 35.00 -14.21 34.17
N PRO A 5 33.99 -13.33 34.07
CA PRO A 5 33.11 -13.26 32.91
C PRO A 5 33.58 -12.28 31.82
N VAL A 6 33.35 -12.68 30.55
CA VAL A 6 33.55 -11.83 29.38
C VAL A 6 32.41 -10.80 29.28
N ARG A 7 32.75 -9.51 29.41
CA ARG A 7 31.85 -8.40 29.10
C ARG A 7 31.52 -8.40 27.60
N ARG A 8 30.24 -8.62 27.25
CA ARG A 8 29.72 -8.37 25.90
C ARG A 8 29.72 -6.86 25.62
N LEU A 9 30.68 -6.40 24.81
CA LEU A 9 30.61 -5.08 24.18
C LEU A 9 29.51 -5.09 23.12
N LYS A 10 28.45 -4.31 23.35
CA LYS A 10 27.48 -3.91 22.32
C LYS A 10 28.21 -3.06 21.28
N VAL A 11 28.52 -3.62 20.12
CA VAL A 11 28.96 -2.84 18.95
C VAL A 11 27.71 -2.33 18.25
N SER A 12 27.44 -1.04 18.42
CA SER A 12 26.50 -0.28 17.59
C SER A 12 27.14 -0.08 16.22
N CYS A 13 26.68 -0.82 15.21
CA CYS A 13 26.97 -0.48 13.82
C CYS A 13 26.22 0.81 13.47
N LYS A 14 26.89 1.96 13.60
CA LYS A 14 26.49 3.15 12.85
C LYS A 14 26.82 2.87 11.39
N CYS A 15 25.81 2.52 10.59
CA CYS A 15 25.93 2.50 9.14
C CYS A 15 26.51 3.84 8.68
N ALA A 16 27.57 3.79 7.88
CA ALA A 16 28.16 4.96 7.26
C ALA A 16 27.07 5.72 6.49
N GLN A 17 26.74 6.90 6.99
CA GLN A 17 26.00 7.90 6.23
C GLN A 17 26.86 8.24 5.01
N PHE A 18 26.44 7.82 3.82
CA PHE A 18 26.91 8.43 2.59
C PHE A 18 26.40 9.87 2.56
N LYS A 19 27.17 10.77 3.18
CA LYS A 19 26.92 12.21 3.13
C LYS A 19 27.54 12.71 1.82
N VAL A 20 26.74 12.72 0.76
CA VAL A 20 27.12 13.38 -0.49
C VAL A 20 26.89 14.88 -0.29
N ASP A 21 27.88 15.56 0.29
CA ASP A 21 27.86 17.03 0.41
C ASP A 21 28.07 17.63 -0.99
N PHE A 22 26.97 17.88 -1.72
CA PHE A 22 26.97 18.73 -2.90
C PHE A 22 27.07 20.20 -2.46
N LEU A 23 28.20 20.82 -2.77
CA LEU A 23 28.45 22.25 -2.59
C LEU A 23 27.34 23.09 -3.27
N LYS A 24 26.58 23.82 -2.47
CA LYS A 24 25.71 24.91 -2.94
C LYS A 24 26.59 26.07 -3.42
N GLU A 25 26.72 26.24 -4.73
CA GLU A 25 27.33 27.43 -5.32
C GLU A 25 26.32 28.59 -5.31
N ASN A 26 26.30 29.34 -4.21
CA ASN A 26 25.55 30.60 -4.15
C ASN A 26 26.37 31.69 -4.89
N ARG A 27 25.83 32.15 -6.02
CA ARG A 27 26.31 33.36 -6.71
C ARG A 27 26.30 34.55 -5.75
N LYS A 28 27.47 35.07 -5.40
CA LYS A 28 27.77 36.51 -5.25
C LYS A 28 29.28 36.73 -5.28
N ARG A 29 29.77 37.31 -6.39
CA ARG A 29 31.11 37.91 -6.48
C ARG A 29 31.15 39.15 -5.59
N ASN A 30 32.07 39.19 -4.62
CA ASN A 30 33.11 40.22 -4.56
C ASN A 30 34.13 39.98 -3.44
N SER A 31 35.36 40.41 -3.74
CA SER A 31 36.56 40.49 -2.92
C SER A 31 37.46 39.25 -2.84
N LYS A 32 38.69 39.47 -3.33
CA LYS A 32 39.87 38.59 -3.27
C LYS A 32 40.27 38.34 -1.81
N LYS A 33 40.38 37.09 -1.39
CA LYS A 33 41.36 36.66 -0.37
C LYS A 33 41.88 35.25 -0.71
N LYS A 34 43.20 35.14 -0.83
CA LYS A 34 43.97 33.88 -0.81
C LYS A 34 43.58 33.10 0.45
N LEU A 35 43.24 31.82 0.30
CA LEU A 35 43.23 30.85 1.40
C LEU A 35 43.99 29.62 0.92
N GLU A 36 45.18 29.44 1.51
CA GLU A 36 45.98 28.23 1.43
C GLU A 36 45.21 27.08 2.11
N PHE A 37 45.08 25.94 1.43
CA PHE A 37 44.57 24.71 2.02
C PHE A 37 45.75 23.90 2.57
N ASN A 38 46.00 24.02 3.88
CA ASN A 38 46.71 23.01 4.67
C ASN A 38 45.65 22.17 5.38
N GLY A 39 45.43 20.94 4.91
CA GLY A 39 44.51 19.98 5.54
C GLY A 39 44.92 18.56 5.18
N LYS A 40 45.58 17.88 6.11
CA LYS A 40 46.02 16.48 6.02
C LYS A 40 44.80 15.57 5.86
N ALA A 41 44.67 14.93 4.71
CA ALA A 41 43.84 13.74 4.52
C ALA A 41 44.66 12.49 4.90
N SER A 42 44.91 12.31 6.19
CA SER A 42 45.59 11.12 6.71
C SER A 42 45.31 11.00 8.21
N GLU A 43 44.12 10.53 8.57
CA GLU A 43 43.85 9.88 9.86
C GLU A 43 42.39 9.43 9.89
N CYS A 44 42.15 8.18 9.48
CA CYS A 44 41.08 7.28 9.93
C CYS A 44 41.10 6.00 9.06
N ILE A 45 42.22 5.29 9.07
CA ILE A 45 42.27 3.89 8.66
C ILE A 45 42.83 3.14 9.87
N PRO A 46 42.03 2.32 10.58
CA PRO A 46 42.57 1.28 11.42
C PRO A 46 43.34 0.31 10.50
N THR A 47 44.66 0.42 10.56
CA THR A 47 45.64 -0.44 9.91
C THR A 47 45.55 -1.87 10.46
N SER A 48 44.57 -2.65 10.00
CA SER A 48 44.62 -4.14 9.93
C SER A 48 43.36 -4.78 9.32
N GLN A 49 42.42 -4.01 8.79
CA GLN A 49 41.29 -4.54 8.01
C GLN A 49 41.36 -3.91 6.63
N THR A 50 42.08 -4.57 5.72
CA THR A 50 41.81 -4.47 4.28
C THR A 50 40.33 -4.77 4.12
N ALA A 51 39.54 -3.71 4.02
CA ALA A 51 38.13 -3.76 3.73
C ALA A 51 38.01 -4.38 2.33
N LYS A 52 37.94 -5.71 2.27
CA LYS A 52 37.10 -6.39 1.30
C LYS A 52 35.68 -5.89 1.58
N LEU A 53 35.36 -4.68 1.10
CA LEU A 53 34.02 -4.47 0.63
C LEU A 53 33.76 -5.68 -0.27
N LYS A 54 32.78 -6.52 0.10
CA LYS A 54 32.06 -7.31 -0.89
C LYS A 54 31.36 -6.26 -1.75
N THR A 55 32.13 -5.59 -2.61
CA THR A 55 31.82 -4.27 -3.17
C THR A 55 30.70 -4.49 -4.16
N LEU A 56 29.52 -4.00 -3.79
CA LEU A 56 28.27 -4.05 -4.55
C LEU A 56 27.84 -5.48 -4.90
N ALA A 57 26.76 -5.95 -4.27
CA ALA A 57 25.98 -7.06 -4.79
C ALA A 57 25.49 -6.67 -6.20
N VAL A 58 26.34 -6.95 -7.19
CA VAL A 58 26.07 -6.74 -8.60
C VAL A 58 24.67 -7.26 -8.87
N MET A 59 23.86 -6.49 -9.58
CA MET A 59 22.57 -6.95 -10.11
C MET A 59 22.86 -8.10 -11.08
N ARG A 60 23.17 -9.29 -10.53
CA ARG A 60 23.69 -10.41 -11.30
C ARG A 60 22.60 -10.86 -12.26
N TYR A 61 23.03 -11.50 -13.35
CA TYR A 61 22.31 -12.32 -14.36
C TYR A 61 21.03 -13.08 -13.89
N ASN A 62 20.86 -13.22 -12.58
CA ASN A 62 20.03 -14.17 -11.87
C ASN A 62 18.68 -13.62 -11.41
N VAL A 63 18.45 -12.32 -11.54
CA VAL A 63 17.17 -11.67 -11.17
C VAL A 63 16.14 -11.84 -12.30
N GLY A 64 16.56 -11.61 -13.56
CA GLY A 64 15.70 -11.72 -14.75
C GLY A 64 15.28 -13.14 -15.14
N SER A 65 15.78 -14.16 -14.44
CA SER A 65 15.47 -15.58 -14.69
C SER A 65 14.51 -16.18 -13.65
N LEU A 66 14.00 -15.36 -12.73
CA LEU A 66 12.94 -15.74 -11.80
C LEU A 66 11.57 -15.74 -12.49
N PRO A 67 10.57 -16.49 -11.98
CA PRO A 67 9.19 -16.39 -12.45
C PRO A 67 8.68 -14.94 -12.41
N GLU A 68 9.04 -14.21 -11.35
CA GLU A 68 8.79 -12.78 -11.20
C GLU A 68 10.05 -12.10 -10.62
N PRO A 69 10.82 -11.37 -11.46
CA PRO A 69 12.07 -10.72 -11.03
C PRO A 69 11.90 -9.71 -9.88
N SER A 70 10.71 -9.12 -9.71
CA SER A 70 10.39 -8.22 -8.61
C SER A 70 10.27 -8.91 -7.24
N ASP A 71 10.23 -10.26 -7.21
CA ASP A 71 10.25 -11.06 -5.99
C ASP A 71 11.66 -11.52 -5.57
N SER A 72 12.71 -11.04 -6.24
CA SER A 72 14.09 -11.31 -5.83
C SER A 72 14.37 -10.89 -4.39
N VAL A 73 15.19 -11.68 -3.70
CA VAL A 73 15.74 -11.37 -2.36
C VAL A 73 16.45 -10.02 -2.29
N MET A 74 16.85 -9.44 -3.43
CA MET A 74 17.35 -8.07 -3.52
C MET A 74 16.40 -7.04 -2.88
N TRP A 75 15.08 -7.26 -3.00
CA TRP A 75 14.03 -6.40 -2.44
C TRP A 75 13.56 -6.84 -1.05
N SER A 76 14.45 -7.50 -0.30
CA SER A 76 14.27 -7.85 1.10
C SER A 76 14.78 -6.76 2.03
N ASP A 77 14.32 -6.79 3.26
CA ASP A 77 14.70 -5.87 4.33
C ASP A 77 16.20 -5.96 4.69
N GLU A 78 16.88 -7.04 4.35
CA GLU A 78 18.32 -7.19 4.61
C GLU A 78 19.18 -6.49 3.54
N LEU A 79 18.63 -6.29 2.35
CA LEU A 79 19.36 -5.77 1.19
C LEU A 79 18.90 -4.36 0.80
N LEU A 80 18.06 -4.20 -0.23
CA LEU A 80 17.65 -2.87 -0.68
C LEU A 80 16.39 -2.33 0.00
N GLY A 81 15.69 -3.15 0.77
CA GLY A 81 14.34 -2.84 1.25
C GLY A 81 13.28 -3.07 0.18
N ASN A 82 12.04 -2.70 0.48
CA ASN A 82 10.91 -2.89 -0.42
C ASN A 82 11.11 -2.22 -1.80
N GLY A 83 10.70 -2.93 -2.87
CA GLY A 83 10.78 -2.48 -4.27
C GLY A 83 9.57 -1.70 -4.76
N ASN A 84 8.52 -1.57 -3.95
CA ASN A 84 7.24 -0.99 -4.31
C ASN A 84 6.89 0.20 -3.40
N GLY A 85 6.68 1.35 -4.04
CA GLY A 85 6.29 2.60 -3.41
C GLY A 85 7.39 3.26 -2.60
N TYR A 86 7.03 3.90 -1.48
CA TYR A 86 8.02 4.51 -0.59
C TYR A 86 8.85 3.43 0.09
N VAL A 87 10.17 3.58 0.11
CA VAL A 87 11.05 2.63 0.78
C VAL A 87 10.96 2.82 2.30
N LYS A 88 10.31 1.86 2.96
CA LYS A 88 10.05 1.83 4.41
C LYS A 88 10.82 0.75 5.14
N THR A 89 11.36 -0.24 4.40
CA THR A 89 12.13 -1.33 4.99
C THR A 89 13.60 -1.31 4.58
N GLY A 90 14.41 -2.05 5.33
CA GLY A 90 15.85 -2.22 5.09
C GLY A 90 16.76 -1.01 5.32
N PRO A 91 18.03 -1.08 4.87
CA PRO A 91 19.07 -0.09 5.15
C PRO A 91 18.76 1.31 4.62
N PHE A 92 17.94 1.39 3.57
CA PHE A 92 17.57 2.64 2.91
C PHE A 92 16.18 3.13 3.31
N LYS A 93 15.60 2.58 4.39
CA LYS A 93 14.40 3.16 4.99
C LYS A 93 14.68 4.61 5.41
N ASN A 94 13.80 5.52 5.04
CA ASN A 94 13.95 6.96 5.27
C ASN A 94 15.14 7.62 4.53
N TRP A 95 15.56 7.06 3.40
CA TRP A 95 16.54 7.72 2.54
C TRP A 95 15.94 8.97 1.89
N ASP A 96 16.50 10.14 2.22
CA ASP A 96 16.09 11.42 1.66
C ASP A 96 16.88 11.71 0.37
N THR A 97 16.16 12.14 -0.65
CA THR A 97 16.72 12.53 -1.95
C THR A 97 17.03 14.02 -1.97
N ASN A 98 18.03 14.41 -2.76
CA ASN A 98 18.43 15.81 -2.89
C ASN A 98 17.47 16.63 -3.77
N VAL A 99 16.60 15.95 -4.52
CA VAL A 99 15.59 16.51 -5.42
C VAL A 99 14.25 15.83 -5.20
N PHE A 100 13.17 16.51 -5.57
CA PHE A 100 11.87 15.86 -5.66
C PHE A 100 11.85 14.89 -6.83
N MET A 101 11.10 13.79 -6.67
CA MET A 101 10.89 12.82 -7.72
C MET A 101 10.24 13.51 -8.94
N PRO A 102 10.91 13.54 -10.09
CA PRO A 102 10.35 14.10 -11.31
C PRO A 102 9.17 13.26 -11.80
N LEU A 103 8.23 13.90 -12.50
CA LEU A 103 7.01 13.28 -13.06
C LEU A 103 6.02 12.70 -12.02
N SER A 104 6.31 12.85 -10.72
CA SER A 104 5.36 12.53 -9.66
C SER A 104 4.38 13.69 -9.46
N GLN A 105 3.09 13.37 -9.37
CA GLN A 105 2.02 14.35 -9.07
C GLN A 105 2.10 14.84 -7.61
N ILE A 106 2.77 14.09 -6.75
CA ILE A 106 2.97 14.39 -5.33
C ILE A 106 4.46 14.69 -5.12
N PRO A 107 4.81 15.74 -4.34
CA PRO A 107 6.21 16.04 -4.04
C PRO A 107 6.82 14.92 -3.18
N VAL A 108 7.52 14.00 -3.84
CA VAL A 108 8.21 12.87 -3.21
C VAL A 108 9.67 13.24 -3.02
N LYS A 109 10.13 13.31 -1.76
CA LYS A 109 11.54 13.57 -1.41
C LYS A 109 12.21 12.39 -0.69
N GLN A 110 11.45 11.33 -0.44
CA GLN A 110 11.97 10.08 0.11
C GLN A 110 12.10 9.08 -1.01
N LEU A 111 13.03 8.13 -0.85
CA LEU A 111 13.26 7.08 -1.82
C LEU A 111 11.96 6.34 -2.16
N TYR A 112 11.70 6.25 -3.46
CA TYR A 112 10.50 5.68 -4.04
C TYR A 112 10.87 4.77 -5.20
N ARG A 113 10.28 3.58 -5.26
CA ARG A 113 10.53 2.54 -6.26
C ARG A 113 9.23 1.94 -6.82
N SER A 114 9.30 1.32 -7.99
CA SER A 114 8.16 0.65 -8.60
C SER A 114 8.66 -0.53 -9.44
N THR A 115 9.33 -1.47 -8.76
CA THR A 115 9.99 -2.61 -9.39
C THR A 115 9.02 -3.51 -10.11
N GLY A 116 9.39 -3.95 -11.32
CA GLY A 116 8.52 -4.73 -12.19
C GLY A 116 8.12 -3.97 -13.45
N GLY A 117 8.23 -2.64 -13.44
CA GLY A 117 7.98 -1.78 -14.59
C GLY A 117 6.59 -1.97 -15.22
N ARG A 118 6.45 -1.48 -16.45
CA ARG A 118 5.35 -1.82 -17.37
C ARG A 118 5.72 -3.08 -18.16
N GLU A 119 4.77 -3.65 -18.91
CA GLU A 119 4.99 -4.91 -19.65
C GLU A 119 6.19 -4.90 -20.60
N GLN A 120 6.53 -3.74 -21.18
CA GLN A 120 7.68 -3.56 -22.06
C GLN A 120 9.01 -3.29 -21.32
N ASP A 121 8.94 -2.92 -20.04
CA ASP A 121 10.11 -2.59 -19.24
C ASP A 121 10.70 -3.93 -18.73
N ARG A 122 12.02 -4.13 -18.85
CA ARG A 122 12.65 -5.41 -18.50
C ARG A 122 14.09 -5.24 -18.02
N LEU A 123 14.56 -6.21 -17.24
CA LEU A 123 15.99 -6.35 -16.95
C LEU A 123 16.76 -6.82 -18.20
N MET A 124 18.08 -6.58 -18.21
CA MET A 124 18.96 -7.21 -19.19
C MET A 124 18.85 -8.73 -19.12
N THR A 125 18.76 -9.35 -20.30
CA THR A 125 18.64 -10.78 -20.51
C THR A 125 20.01 -11.39 -20.86
N PRO A 126 20.15 -12.72 -20.77
CA PRO A 126 21.35 -13.40 -21.24
C PRO A 126 21.73 -13.07 -22.68
N LYS A 127 20.72 -12.96 -23.56
CA LYS A 127 20.92 -12.64 -24.98
C LYS A 127 21.48 -11.23 -25.18
N ASP A 128 21.07 -10.27 -24.35
CA ASP A 128 21.61 -8.91 -24.38
C ASP A 128 23.09 -8.91 -23.99
N ILE A 129 23.46 -9.71 -22.99
CA ILE A 129 24.85 -9.85 -22.54
C ILE A 129 25.70 -10.50 -23.64
N ASP A 130 25.21 -11.58 -24.24
CA ASP A 130 25.89 -12.23 -25.37
C ASP A 130 26.05 -11.26 -26.55
N TRP A 131 25.05 -10.41 -26.80
CA TRP A 131 25.13 -9.35 -27.80
C TRP A 131 26.24 -8.34 -27.47
N ILE A 132 26.35 -7.88 -26.22
CA ILE A 132 27.39 -6.94 -25.76
C ILE A 132 28.78 -7.55 -25.94
N ILE A 133 28.98 -8.77 -25.45
CA ILE A 133 30.28 -9.46 -25.49
C ILE A 133 30.66 -9.85 -26.93
N SER A 134 29.70 -10.03 -27.83
CA SER A 134 29.95 -10.33 -29.25
C SER A 134 30.50 -9.15 -30.05
N ARG A 135 30.39 -7.91 -29.54
CA ARG A 135 30.91 -6.72 -30.23
C ARG A 135 32.42 -6.82 -30.41
N GLN A 136 32.96 -6.16 -31.43
CA GLN A 136 34.40 -6.22 -31.76
C GLN A 136 35.10 -4.88 -31.48
N ASN A 137 34.37 -3.76 -31.49
CA ASN A 137 34.94 -2.43 -31.36
C ASN A 137 34.20 -1.62 -30.30
N TYR A 138 34.93 -0.78 -29.55
CA TYR A 138 34.35 0.14 -28.57
C TYR A 138 33.22 1.00 -29.15
N SER A 139 33.38 1.50 -30.38
CA SER A 139 32.35 2.33 -31.02
C SER A 139 31.00 1.63 -31.13
N GLN A 140 30.93 0.30 -31.23
CA GLN A 140 29.65 -0.44 -31.29
C GLN A 140 28.91 -0.47 -29.95
N LEU A 141 29.55 -0.04 -28.87
CA LEU A 141 28.97 0.07 -27.53
C LEU A 141 28.71 1.54 -27.14
N THR A 142 28.85 2.49 -28.07
CA THR A 142 28.54 3.90 -27.82
C THR A 142 27.23 4.32 -28.47
N PHE A 143 26.45 5.14 -27.75
CA PHE A 143 25.11 5.58 -28.15
C PHE A 143 25.01 6.10 -29.59
N CYS A 144 26.02 6.86 -30.02
CA CYS A 144 26.01 7.59 -31.29
C CYS A 144 26.15 6.68 -32.50
N HIS A 145 26.83 5.55 -32.32
CA HIS A 145 27.02 4.56 -33.36
C HIS A 145 25.99 3.43 -33.26
N ASP A 146 25.68 3.00 -32.03
CA ASP A 146 24.65 1.99 -31.77
C ASP A 146 23.95 2.27 -30.43
N LYS A 147 22.67 2.63 -30.51
CA LYS A 147 21.85 2.94 -29.33
C LYS A 147 21.47 1.70 -28.52
N THR A 148 21.71 0.50 -29.04
CA THR A 148 21.20 -0.75 -28.47
C THR A 148 21.73 -0.99 -27.05
N PHE A 149 23.02 -0.78 -26.80
CA PHE A 149 23.62 -0.95 -25.47
C PHE A 149 22.97 -0.05 -24.42
N GLU A 150 22.96 1.26 -24.67
CA GLU A 150 22.33 2.26 -23.80
C GLU A 150 20.83 2.05 -23.65
N SER A 151 20.16 1.53 -24.68
CA SER A 151 18.74 1.18 -24.60
C SER A 151 18.51 0.00 -23.65
N MET A 152 19.32 -1.06 -23.74
CA MET A 152 19.22 -2.24 -22.86
C MET A 152 19.57 -1.89 -21.40
N HIS A 153 20.55 -1.01 -21.20
CA HIS A 153 20.83 -0.36 -19.91
C HIS A 153 19.62 0.42 -19.40
N GLY A 154 19.07 1.31 -20.23
CA GLY A 154 17.91 2.13 -19.92
C GLY A 154 16.66 1.33 -19.56
N LEU A 155 16.46 0.14 -20.15
CA LEU A 155 15.36 -0.77 -19.82
C LEU A 155 15.39 -1.21 -18.35
N SER A 156 16.58 -1.43 -17.79
CA SER A 156 16.72 -1.82 -16.38
C SER A 156 16.40 -0.66 -15.42
N HIS A 157 16.73 0.58 -15.82
CA HIS A 157 16.34 1.80 -15.10
C HIS A 157 14.82 1.93 -14.99
N VAL A 158 14.11 1.83 -16.12
CA VAL A 158 12.65 1.94 -16.14
C VAL A 158 11.96 0.75 -15.46
N TRP A 159 12.58 -0.44 -15.47
CA TRP A 159 12.05 -1.63 -14.78
C TRP A 159 12.07 -1.49 -13.26
N VAL A 160 13.12 -0.89 -12.67
CA VAL A 160 13.13 -0.56 -11.22
C VAL A 160 12.13 0.56 -10.92
N GLY A 161 11.98 1.50 -11.86
CA GLY A 161 11.02 2.59 -11.74
C GLY A 161 11.39 3.59 -10.65
N GLY A 162 10.44 4.45 -10.27
CA GLY A 162 10.69 5.43 -9.21
C GLY A 162 11.81 6.42 -9.57
N PHE A 163 12.76 6.64 -8.67
CA PHE A 163 13.93 7.49 -8.98
C PHE A 163 14.79 6.91 -10.12
N MET A 164 14.85 5.58 -10.27
CA MET A 164 15.55 4.95 -11.39
C MET A 164 14.91 5.24 -12.75
N PHE A 165 13.62 5.59 -12.80
CA PHE A 165 12.92 5.86 -14.07
C PHE A 165 13.47 7.08 -14.81
N VAL A 166 13.93 8.11 -14.09
CA VAL A 166 14.42 9.36 -14.69
C VAL A 166 15.93 9.45 -14.52
N ILE A 167 16.65 9.26 -15.63
CA ILE A 167 18.13 9.20 -15.71
C ILE A 167 18.81 10.32 -14.91
N ARG A 168 18.30 11.56 -14.98
CA ARG A 168 18.94 12.72 -14.32
C ARG A 168 18.94 12.65 -12.80
N VAL A 169 18.05 11.85 -12.21
CA VAL A 169 17.90 11.74 -10.75
C VAL A 169 18.11 10.32 -10.24
N SER A 170 18.29 9.34 -11.13
CA SER A 170 18.48 7.93 -10.76
C SER A 170 19.62 7.69 -9.78
N PRO A 171 20.73 8.47 -9.74
CA PRO A 171 21.75 8.33 -8.69
C PRO A 171 21.25 8.57 -7.25
N ASN A 172 20.04 9.11 -7.06
CA ASN A 172 19.43 9.20 -5.74
C ASN A 172 18.96 7.85 -5.19
N ASP A 173 18.77 6.83 -6.04
CA ASP A 173 18.50 5.47 -5.62
C ASP A 173 19.83 4.70 -5.49
N PRO A 174 20.18 4.14 -4.31
CA PRO A 174 21.36 3.30 -4.15
C PRO A 174 21.45 2.11 -5.13
N MET A 175 20.32 1.65 -5.68
CA MET A 175 20.28 0.66 -6.76
C MET A 175 21.04 1.13 -8.01
N PHE A 176 21.13 2.43 -8.27
CA PHE A 176 21.90 3.00 -9.38
C PHE A 176 23.33 2.47 -9.40
N TYR A 177 24.01 2.49 -8.26
CA TYR A 177 25.39 2.07 -8.18
C TYR A 177 25.53 0.55 -8.40
N LEU A 178 24.60 -0.27 -7.89
CA LEU A 178 24.62 -1.72 -8.12
C LEU A 178 24.38 -2.07 -9.59
N HIS A 179 23.50 -1.32 -10.26
CA HIS A 179 23.24 -1.47 -11.68
C HIS A 179 24.45 -1.04 -12.53
N HIS A 180 25.03 0.12 -12.23
CA HIS A 180 26.20 0.62 -12.96
C HIS A 180 27.47 -0.19 -12.70
N ALA A 181 27.62 -0.81 -11.52
CA ALA A 181 28.69 -1.80 -11.28
C ALA A 181 28.50 -3.06 -12.15
N PHE A 182 27.26 -3.49 -12.41
CA PHE A 182 27.02 -4.58 -13.36
C PHE A 182 27.34 -4.19 -14.81
N VAL A 183 26.99 -2.96 -15.19
CA VAL A 183 27.25 -2.44 -16.53
C VAL A 183 28.76 -2.30 -16.76
N ASP A 184 29.49 -1.78 -15.77
CA ASP A 184 30.95 -1.67 -15.80
C ASP A 184 31.62 -3.06 -15.80
N TYR A 185 31.09 -4.03 -15.07
CA TYR A 185 31.54 -5.43 -15.18
C TYR A 185 31.43 -5.94 -16.63
N LEU A 186 30.31 -5.71 -17.32
CA LEU A 186 30.14 -6.14 -18.71
C LEU A 186 31.11 -5.41 -19.66
N TRP A 187 31.34 -4.12 -19.40
CA TRP A 187 32.33 -3.33 -20.11
C TRP A 187 33.74 -3.92 -19.96
N GLU A 188 34.17 -4.21 -18.73
CA GLU A 188 35.46 -4.82 -18.46
C GLU A 188 35.59 -6.23 -19.06
N GLN A 189 34.52 -7.03 -19.09
CA GLN A 189 34.54 -8.32 -19.80
C GLN A 189 34.78 -8.13 -21.30
N PHE A 190 34.13 -7.15 -21.94
CA PHE A 190 34.37 -6.80 -23.34
C PHE A 190 35.85 -6.38 -23.55
N ARG A 191 36.35 -5.44 -22.73
CA ARG A 191 37.74 -4.96 -22.83
C ARG A 191 38.75 -6.10 -22.71
N ARG A 192 38.51 -7.05 -21.80
CA ARG A 192 39.39 -8.21 -21.59
C ARG A 192 39.41 -9.18 -22.77
N GLN A 193 38.31 -9.31 -23.49
CA GLN A 193 38.17 -10.27 -24.58
C GLN A 193 38.52 -9.68 -25.96
N LYS A 194 38.33 -8.37 -26.14
CA LYS A 194 38.33 -7.72 -27.47
C LYS A 194 39.44 -6.70 -27.66
N GLN A 195 40.06 -6.22 -26.59
CA GLN A 195 41.10 -5.19 -26.65
C GLN A 195 42.39 -5.68 -25.99
N THR A 196 43.50 -5.38 -26.63
CA THR A 196 44.81 -5.36 -25.99
C THR A 196 44.85 -4.32 -24.88
N ARG A 197 45.84 -4.43 -24.00
CA ARG A 197 46.00 -3.50 -22.87
C ARG A 197 46.25 -2.04 -23.30
N GLU A 198 46.85 -1.84 -24.47
CA GLU A 198 47.05 -0.51 -25.07
C GLU A 198 45.76 0.02 -25.71
N GLU A 199 45.05 -0.81 -26.48
CA GLU A 199 43.75 -0.43 -27.10
C GLU A 199 42.71 -0.06 -26.05
N ARG A 200 42.78 -0.69 -24.87
CA ARG A 200 41.93 -0.38 -23.73
C ARG A 200 41.98 1.08 -23.30
N GLU A 201 43.13 1.74 -23.42
CA GLU A 201 43.31 3.14 -23.01
C GLU A 201 43.18 4.11 -24.18
N THR A 202 43.32 3.64 -25.41
CA THR A 202 43.46 4.50 -26.61
C THR A 202 42.29 4.41 -27.58
N GLN A 203 41.51 3.32 -27.59
CA GLN A 203 40.40 3.16 -28.52
C GLN A 203 39.22 4.07 -28.13
N TRP A 204 38.83 4.94 -29.06
CA TRP A 204 37.70 5.87 -28.90
C TRP A 204 36.66 5.74 -30.00
N ALA A 205 35.44 6.24 -29.75
CA ALA A 205 34.40 6.28 -30.76
C ALA A 205 34.68 7.39 -31.78
N LYS A 206 34.51 7.08 -33.07
CA LYS A 206 34.69 8.06 -34.15
C LYS A 206 33.59 9.12 -34.17
N ASP A 207 32.35 8.71 -33.88
CA ASP A 207 31.22 9.60 -33.70
C ASP A 207 30.84 9.66 -32.22
N THR A 208 30.81 10.87 -31.68
CA THR A 208 30.59 11.16 -30.26
C THR A 208 29.29 11.94 -30.02
N CYS A 209 28.48 12.19 -31.06
CA CYS A 209 27.26 13.03 -31.09
C CYS A 209 27.46 14.50 -30.76
N ASN A 210 28.40 14.84 -29.87
CA ASN A 210 28.67 16.20 -29.43
C ASN A 210 30.16 16.35 -29.07
N ALA A 211 30.64 17.60 -29.10
CA ALA A 211 32.03 17.90 -28.80
C ALA A 211 32.44 17.50 -27.36
N LEU A 212 31.55 17.63 -26.37
CA LEU A 212 31.85 17.32 -24.95
C LEU A 212 32.15 15.84 -24.69
N HIS A 213 31.81 14.96 -25.62
CA HIS A 213 32.12 13.52 -25.57
C HIS A 213 33.46 13.20 -26.30
N GLY A 214 34.24 14.20 -26.67
CA GLY A 214 35.58 14.03 -27.25
C GLY A 214 36.56 13.37 -26.26
N TYR A 215 37.60 12.72 -26.80
CA TYR A 215 38.58 11.96 -26.02
C TYR A 215 39.30 12.82 -24.96
N ASP A 216 39.77 14.01 -25.34
CA ASP A 216 40.51 14.92 -24.46
C ASP A 216 39.61 15.91 -23.68
N GLU A 217 38.30 15.77 -23.81
CA GLU A 217 37.35 16.70 -23.20
C GLU A 217 37.07 16.36 -21.74
N GLN A 218 36.67 17.37 -20.98
CA GLN A 218 36.41 17.20 -19.55
C GLN A 218 35.15 16.37 -19.30
N MET A 219 35.29 15.31 -18.49
CA MET A 219 34.17 14.50 -18.00
C MET A 219 33.44 15.24 -16.89
N LYS A 220 32.49 16.13 -17.25
CA LYS A 220 31.76 16.92 -16.25
C LYS A 220 30.87 16.03 -15.36
N PRO A 221 30.78 16.32 -14.05
CA PRO A 221 31.36 17.46 -13.31
C PRO A 221 32.78 17.20 -12.74
N PHE A 222 33.44 16.10 -13.11
CA PHE A 222 34.75 15.73 -12.59
C PHE A 222 35.86 16.61 -13.18
N ARG A 223 37.00 16.64 -12.48
CA ARG A 223 38.24 17.26 -12.98
C ARG A 223 39.04 16.32 -13.89
N LEU A 224 38.44 15.19 -14.27
CA LEU A 224 39.00 14.18 -15.15
C LEU A 224 38.61 14.48 -16.61
N GLN A 225 39.43 14.01 -17.55
CA GLN A 225 39.09 13.95 -18.96
C GLN A 225 38.37 12.63 -19.28
N ASN A 226 37.66 12.60 -20.41
CA ASN A 226 36.96 11.39 -20.86
C ASN A 226 37.92 10.22 -21.08
N ARG A 227 39.13 10.47 -21.61
CA ARG A 227 40.20 9.46 -21.74
C ARG A 227 40.63 8.85 -20.40
N ASP A 228 40.57 9.60 -19.30
CA ASP A 228 40.98 9.10 -17.98
C ASP A 228 40.00 8.03 -17.48
N GLY A 229 38.77 7.99 -18.03
CA GLY A 229 37.80 6.92 -17.78
C GLY A 229 38.19 5.57 -18.40
N LEU A 230 39.18 5.54 -19.31
CA LEU A 230 39.68 4.33 -19.94
C LEU A 230 40.93 3.75 -19.26
N SER A 231 41.44 4.35 -18.18
CA SER A 231 42.68 3.86 -17.58
C SER A 231 42.57 2.40 -17.11
N ASN A 232 43.61 1.60 -17.34
CA ASN A 232 43.71 0.27 -16.75
C ASN A 232 43.95 0.33 -15.21
N GLN A 233 44.42 1.48 -14.69
CA GLN A 233 44.70 1.64 -13.25
C GLN A 233 43.49 1.33 -12.36
N TYR A 234 42.27 1.58 -12.83
CA TYR A 234 41.05 1.23 -12.09
C TYR A 234 40.99 -0.26 -11.74
N THR A 235 41.31 -1.13 -12.69
CA THR A 235 41.27 -2.59 -12.48
C THR A 235 42.60 -3.19 -12.01
N ASP A 236 43.71 -2.45 -12.15
CA ASP A 236 45.01 -2.88 -11.65
C ASP A 236 45.23 -2.54 -10.17
N GLU A 237 44.68 -1.42 -9.69
CA GLU A 237 45.02 -0.86 -8.39
C GLU A 237 43.80 -0.66 -7.46
N TRP A 238 42.61 -0.38 -8.00
CA TRP A 238 41.49 0.13 -7.18
C TRP A 238 40.40 -0.90 -6.92
N TYR A 239 40.00 -1.67 -7.92
CA TYR A 239 38.98 -2.71 -7.77
C TYR A 239 39.21 -3.86 -8.73
N ASP A 240 38.72 -5.04 -8.38
CA ASP A 240 38.61 -6.17 -9.29
C ASP A 240 37.18 -6.71 -9.32
N TYR A 241 36.90 -7.50 -10.36
CA TYR A 241 35.62 -8.18 -10.50
C TYR A 241 35.79 -9.67 -10.25
N GLU A 242 35.00 -10.19 -9.32
CA GLU A 242 34.88 -11.63 -9.11
C GLU A 242 34.14 -12.26 -10.31
N PRO A 243 34.73 -13.27 -10.99
CA PRO A 243 34.04 -13.99 -12.05
C PRO A 243 32.74 -14.62 -11.54
N VAL A 244 31.71 -14.67 -12.40
CA VAL A 244 30.44 -15.32 -12.03
C VAL A 244 30.65 -16.83 -11.94
N ARG A 245 30.85 -17.34 -10.73
CA ARG A 245 30.80 -18.79 -10.46
C ARG A 245 29.35 -19.26 -10.49
N HIS A 246 29.09 -20.29 -11.29
CA HIS A 246 27.83 -21.02 -11.30
C HIS A 246 28.05 -22.41 -10.71
N CYS A 247 27.02 -22.95 -10.07
CA CYS A 247 27.04 -24.32 -9.57
C CYS A 247 27.15 -25.32 -10.72
N THR A 248 27.77 -26.45 -10.45
CA THR A 248 28.00 -27.54 -11.41
C THR A 248 27.64 -28.88 -10.78
N PRO A 249 27.52 -29.98 -11.55
CA PRO A 249 27.29 -31.31 -10.98
C PRO A 249 28.31 -31.71 -9.91
N SER A 250 29.56 -31.27 -10.03
CA SER A 250 30.63 -31.51 -9.05
C SER A 250 30.60 -30.56 -7.85
N GLU A 251 30.03 -29.37 -8.02
CA GLU A 251 29.98 -28.32 -7.00
C GLU A 251 28.57 -27.70 -7.00
N PRO A 252 27.58 -28.34 -6.34
CA PRO A 252 26.17 -27.96 -6.45
C PRO A 252 25.82 -26.73 -5.61
N ASP A 253 26.76 -26.17 -4.84
CA ASP A 253 26.53 -25.03 -3.96
C ASP A 253 26.91 -23.70 -4.61
N CYS A 254 26.21 -22.64 -4.20
CA CYS A 254 26.49 -21.27 -4.59
C CYS A 254 27.16 -20.51 -3.44
N ASP A 255 28.07 -19.59 -3.74
CA ASP A 255 28.92 -18.90 -2.75
C ASP A 255 28.17 -17.92 -1.81
N SER A 256 26.84 -17.80 -1.93
CA SER A 256 26.04 -16.84 -1.18
C SER A 256 24.70 -17.43 -0.76
N MET A 257 24.30 -17.13 0.47
CA MET A 257 22.99 -17.53 1.02
C MET A 257 21.79 -16.94 0.27
N TYR A 258 22.02 -15.86 -0.49
CA TYR A 258 21.02 -15.19 -1.34
C TYR A 258 20.86 -15.85 -2.71
N TYR A 259 21.70 -16.84 -3.04
CA TYR A 259 21.61 -17.62 -4.26
C TYR A 259 21.27 -19.08 -3.96
N TRP A 260 20.68 -19.74 -4.94
CA TRP A 260 20.42 -21.18 -4.93
C TRP A 260 20.83 -21.77 -6.28
N CYS A 261 21.18 -23.05 -6.31
CA CYS A 261 21.57 -23.72 -7.54
C CYS A 261 20.35 -24.25 -8.30
N ASP A 262 20.08 -23.69 -9.48
CA ASP A 262 19.15 -24.29 -10.44
C ASP A 262 19.84 -25.47 -11.12
N THR A 263 19.53 -26.68 -10.66
CA THR A 263 20.10 -27.93 -11.16
C THR A 263 19.66 -28.29 -12.57
N LYS A 264 18.59 -27.65 -13.10
CA LYS A 264 18.18 -27.84 -14.50
C LYS A 264 19.11 -27.09 -15.46
N ALA A 265 19.54 -25.90 -15.08
CA ALA A 265 20.43 -25.06 -15.87
C ALA A 265 21.91 -25.14 -15.43
N TRP A 266 22.19 -25.73 -14.27
CA TRP A 266 23.46 -25.63 -13.55
C TRP A 266 23.92 -24.18 -13.41
N ARG A 267 23.04 -23.36 -12.84
CA ARG A 267 23.29 -21.93 -12.61
C ARG A 267 22.82 -21.50 -11.24
N CYS A 268 23.68 -20.81 -10.51
CA CYS A 268 23.27 -20.06 -9.34
C CYS A 268 22.25 -18.99 -9.75
N ARG A 269 21.08 -18.95 -9.12
CA ARG A 269 20.01 -17.97 -9.33
C ARG A 269 19.67 -17.23 -8.03
N SER A 270 19.03 -16.06 -8.13
CA SER A 270 18.55 -15.31 -6.97
C SER A 270 17.55 -16.16 -6.20
N LYS A 271 17.58 -16.10 -4.87
CA LYS A 271 16.45 -16.56 -4.08
C LYS A 271 15.29 -15.58 -4.16
N VAL A 272 14.11 -16.07 -3.80
CA VAL A 272 12.82 -15.37 -3.82
C VAL A 272 12.41 -15.03 -2.39
N VAL A 273 11.90 -13.81 -2.17
CA VAL A 273 11.43 -13.37 -0.84
C VAL A 273 10.18 -14.14 -0.40
N LEU A 274 9.89 -14.12 0.90
CA LEU A 274 8.64 -14.65 1.45
C LEU A 274 7.42 -14.02 0.73
N GLY A 275 6.43 -14.85 0.39
CA GLY A 275 5.23 -14.49 -0.39
C GLY A 275 5.44 -14.39 -1.90
N GLY A 276 6.70 -14.43 -2.39
CA GLY A 276 7.04 -14.31 -3.80
C GLY A 276 6.71 -15.56 -4.63
N ASN A 277 6.66 -15.38 -5.96
CA ASN A 277 6.34 -16.42 -6.93
C ASN A 277 7.50 -17.41 -7.14
N CYS A 278 7.27 -18.69 -6.88
CA CYS A 278 8.22 -19.77 -7.11
C CYS A 278 7.70 -20.85 -8.07
N THR A 279 6.73 -20.50 -8.93
CA THR A 279 6.13 -21.40 -9.94
C THR A 279 7.20 -22.15 -10.75
N GLY A 280 7.06 -23.47 -10.87
CA GLY A 280 7.99 -24.32 -11.64
C GLY A 280 9.27 -24.73 -10.92
N PHE A 281 9.44 -24.30 -9.66
CA PHE A 281 10.60 -24.57 -8.81
C PHE A 281 10.21 -25.18 -7.44
N GLU A 282 9.05 -25.82 -7.37
CA GLU A 282 8.62 -26.56 -6.17
C GLU A 282 9.63 -27.65 -5.79
N GLY A 283 9.84 -27.83 -4.49
CA GLY A 283 10.85 -28.76 -3.96
C GLY A 283 12.32 -28.29 -4.08
N THR A 284 12.58 -27.13 -4.69
CA THR A 284 13.93 -26.53 -4.74
C THR A 284 14.19 -25.54 -3.60
N ALA A 285 15.45 -25.14 -3.41
CA ALA A 285 15.86 -24.13 -2.43
C ALA A 285 15.71 -22.68 -2.92
N ILE A 286 14.78 -22.42 -3.86
CA ILE A 286 14.52 -21.10 -4.45
C ILE A 286 14.13 -20.03 -3.42
N CYS A 287 13.45 -20.42 -2.34
CA CYS A 287 12.90 -19.49 -1.36
C CYS A 287 13.93 -19.08 -0.29
N TYR A 288 14.00 -17.79 0.02
CA TYR A 288 14.84 -17.25 1.08
C TYR A 288 14.16 -17.42 2.44
N ASN A 289 14.80 -18.10 3.39
CA ASN A 289 14.29 -18.40 4.74
C ASN A 289 12.86 -18.97 4.77
N SER A 290 12.45 -19.65 3.71
CA SER A 290 11.10 -20.17 3.48
C SER A 290 11.14 -21.34 2.50
N VAL A 291 10.00 -21.97 2.25
CA VAL A 291 9.87 -23.13 1.35
C VAL A 291 8.88 -22.81 0.23
N CYS A 292 9.18 -23.27 -0.98
CA CYS A 292 8.25 -23.15 -2.10
C CYS A 292 7.11 -24.15 -1.93
N ASN A 293 5.90 -23.65 -1.70
CA ASN A 293 4.68 -24.43 -1.55
C ASN A 293 3.53 -23.72 -2.28
N GLU A 294 2.75 -24.47 -3.06
CA GLU A 294 1.63 -23.93 -3.87
C GLU A 294 2.07 -22.73 -4.72
N ASN A 295 3.19 -22.89 -5.44
CA ASN A 295 3.80 -21.84 -6.27
C ASN A 295 4.20 -20.53 -5.53
N ARG A 296 4.20 -20.49 -4.20
CA ARG A 296 4.65 -19.34 -3.40
C ARG A 296 5.69 -19.70 -2.34
N CYS A 297 6.58 -18.76 -2.03
CA CYS A 297 7.48 -18.91 -0.90
C CYS A 297 6.73 -18.69 0.41
N GLN A 298 6.61 -19.70 1.26
CA GLN A 298 5.82 -19.66 2.49
C GLN A 298 6.65 -20.14 3.68
N LEU A 299 6.32 -19.63 4.88
CA LEU A 299 6.91 -20.14 6.12
C LEU A 299 6.40 -21.56 6.40
N PRO A 300 7.19 -22.40 7.08
CA PRO A 300 6.73 -23.73 7.49
C PRO A 300 5.44 -23.67 8.32
N PRO A 301 4.49 -24.62 8.17
CA PRO A 301 3.20 -24.60 8.86
C PRO A 301 3.28 -24.42 10.38
N ARG A 302 4.31 -25.00 11.03
CA ARG A 302 4.54 -24.87 12.47
C ARG A 302 4.79 -23.42 12.90
N VAL A 303 5.52 -22.66 12.08
CA VAL A 303 5.82 -21.25 12.35
C VAL A 303 4.56 -20.40 12.17
N LEU A 304 3.82 -20.64 11.09
CA LEU A 304 2.53 -19.97 10.83
C LEU A 304 1.53 -20.19 11.98
N GLN A 305 1.41 -21.43 12.46
CA GLN A 305 0.56 -21.75 13.61
C GLN A 305 1.02 -21.01 14.89
N SER A 306 2.33 -20.92 15.12
CA SER A 306 2.85 -20.14 16.25
C SER A 306 2.57 -18.66 16.11
N MET A 307 2.59 -18.10 14.90
CA MET A 307 2.26 -16.68 14.66
C MET A 307 0.78 -16.42 14.89
N ARG A 308 -0.11 -17.28 14.36
CA ARG A 308 -1.56 -17.19 14.59
C ARG A 308 -1.92 -17.25 16.07
N ARG A 309 -1.24 -18.11 16.85
CA ARG A 309 -1.42 -18.17 18.32
C ARG A 309 -0.99 -16.89 19.05
N ARG A 310 -0.12 -16.07 18.47
CA ARG A 310 0.37 -14.80 19.05
C ARG A 310 -0.42 -13.57 18.61
N LYS A 311 -1.37 -13.73 17.67
CA LYS A 311 -2.21 -12.64 17.13
C LYS A 311 -2.97 -11.84 18.20
N SER A 312 -3.20 -12.43 19.38
CA SER A 312 -4.19 -11.96 20.36
C SER A 312 -3.61 -11.56 21.72
N VAL A 313 -2.72 -10.57 21.79
CA VAL A 313 -2.24 -10.07 23.10
C VAL A 313 -2.43 -8.55 23.31
N ASP A 314 -2.52 -7.74 22.26
CA ASP A 314 -2.58 -6.29 22.43
C ASP A 314 -3.96 -5.72 22.06
N PHE A 315 -4.90 -5.72 23.02
CA PHE A 315 -6.02 -4.80 22.91
C PHE A 315 -5.50 -3.38 23.16
N PRO A 316 -5.80 -2.41 22.28
CA PRO A 316 -5.39 -1.02 22.48
C PRO A 316 -5.93 -0.50 23.82
N THR A 317 -5.02 -0.05 24.69
CA THR A 317 -5.37 0.63 25.95
C THR A 317 -5.58 2.12 25.68
N GLY A 318 -6.74 2.68 26.03
CA GLY A 318 -7.00 4.12 25.97
C GLY A 318 -8.32 4.52 25.28
N ASP A 319 -8.55 5.83 25.19
CA ASP A 319 -9.72 6.43 24.50
C ASP A 319 -9.52 6.40 22.98
N ILE A 320 -10.13 5.40 22.32
CA ILE A 320 -10.02 5.20 20.88
C ILE A 320 -11.35 5.35 20.15
N VAL A 321 -11.25 5.51 18.83
CA VAL A 321 -12.31 5.28 17.86
C VAL A 321 -11.83 4.27 16.82
N TRP A 322 -12.77 3.54 16.24
CA TRP A 322 -12.52 2.61 15.15
C TRP A 322 -12.72 3.32 13.82
N THR A 323 -11.75 3.16 12.93
CA THR A 323 -11.90 3.43 11.50
C THR A 323 -11.49 2.18 10.72
N LYS A 324 -11.55 2.21 9.39
CA LYS A 324 -11.20 1.06 8.57
C LYS A 324 -10.23 1.45 7.46
N THR A 325 -9.44 0.47 7.05
CA THR A 325 -8.63 0.49 5.83
C THR A 325 -8.84 -0.83 5.08
N LEU A 326 -8.22 -0.96 3.91
CA LEU A 326 -8.44 -2.08 3.00
C LEU A 326 -7.10 -2.57 2.46
N LEU A 327 -6.85 -3.87 2.56
CA LEU A 327 -5.67 -4.54 2.02
C LEU A 327 -6.04 -5.28 0.74
N LEU A 328 -5.35 -4.95 -0.34
CA LEU A 328 -5.56 -5.52 -1.67
C LEU A 328 -4.35 -6.36 -2.11
N ASP A 329 -4.63 -7.45 -2.80
CA ASP A 329 -3.63 -8.28 -3.46
C ASP A 329 -3.21 -7.71 -4.83
N GLN A 330 -2.37 -8.45 -5.54
CA GLN A 330 -1.87 -8.09 -6.87
C GLN A 330 -2.95 -8.02 -7.98
N HIS A 331 -4.14 -8.57 -7.73
CA HIS A 331 -5.27 -8.58 -8.66
C HIS A 331 -6.36 -7.57 -8.28
N GLY A 332 -6.12 -6.73 -7.25
CA GLY A 332 -7.11 -5.79 -6.73
C GLY A 332 -8.22 -6.47 -5.91
N LYS A 333 -8.02 -7.72 -5.47
CA LYS A 333 -8.95 -8.41 -4.58
C LYS A 333 -8.54 -8.20 -3.12
N GLY A 334 -9.51 -8.22 -2.23
CA GLY A 334 -9.26 -8.15 -0.79
C GLY A 334 -8.44 -9.34 -0.28
N ILE A 335 -7.46 -9.08 0.59
CA ILE A 335 -6.67 -10.13 1.21
C ILE A 335 -7.48 -10.86 2.29
N GLN A 336 -7.48 -12.18 2.25
CA GLN A 336 -8.19 -13.05 3.21
C GLN A 336 -7.26 -13.69 4.26
N ASP A 337 -5.95 -13.47 4.15
CA ASP A 337 -5.00 -14.02 5.10
C ASP A 337 -5.11 -13.32 6.46
N ASP A 338 -5.38 -14.10 7.51
CA ASP A 338 -5.61 -13.63 8.87
C ASP A 338 -4.35 -13.09 9.56
N LEU A 339 -3.16 -13.28 8.99
CA LEU A 339 -1.91 -12.67 9.43
C LEU A 339 -1.63 -11.32 8.76
N ALA A 340 -2.41 -10.95 7.73
CA ALA A 340 -2.32 -9.62 7.16
C ALA A 340 -2.69 -8.57 8.21
N GLN A 341 -1.90 -7.51 8.29
CA GLN A 341 -1.92 -6.61 9.44
C GLN A 341 -1.62 -5.17 9.06
N VAL A 342 -2.15 -4.25 9.86
CA VAL A 342 -1.88 -2.82 9.79
C VAL A 342 -1.45 -2.34 11.17
N LYS A 343 -0.21 -1.89 11.24
CA LYS A 343 0.36 -1.26 12.42
C LYS A 343 0.04 0.23 12.42
N VAL A 344 -0.62 0.70 13.47
CA VAL A 344 -0.91 2.10 13.74
C VAL A 344 0.17 2.65 14.67
N ILE A 345 0.79 3.77 14.30
CA ILE A 345 1.85 4.40 15.07
C ILE A 345 1.42 5.83 15.39
N ASN A 346 1.33 6.16 16.69
CA ASN A 346 1.02 7.51 17.15
C ASN A 346 2.24 8.41 16.98
N MET A 347 2.13 9.50 16.24
CA MET A 347 3.27 10.38 15.94
C MET A 347 3.68 11.26 17.14
N LEU A 348 2.82 11.39 18.16
CA LEU A 348 3.09 12.16 19.37
C LEU A 348 3.67 11.27 20.49
N THR A 349 3.06 10.12 20.75
CA THR A 349 3.48 9.22 21.85
C THR A 349 4.47 8.15 21.42
N MET A 350 4.62 7.89 20.11
CA MET A 350 5.37 6.78 19.53
C MET A 350 4.87 5.38 19.94
N GLU A 351 3.72 5.31 20.62
CA GLU A 351 3.01 4.06 20.88
C GLU A 351 2.51 3.47 19.57
N ASN A 352 2.46 2.13 19.52
CA ASN A 352 1.94 1.44 18.36
C ASN A 352 0.96 0.34 18.75
N THR A 353 0.05 0.05 17.84
CA THR A 353 -0.94 -1.03 17.95
C THR A 353 -1.05 -1.72 16.61
N THR A 354 -1.16 -3.03 16.61
CA THR A 354 -1.32 -3.81 15.38
C THR A 354 -2.76 -4.31 15.28
N ALA A 355 -3.43 -3.94 14.20
CA ALA A 355 -4.73 -4.49 13.83
C ALA A 355 -4.53 -5.57 12.76
N TYR A 356 -5.29 -6.64 12.84
CA TYR A 356 -5.22 -7.74 11.91
C TYR A 356 -6.50 -7.85 11.08
N GLN A 357 -6.37 -8.46 9.91
CA GLN A 357 -7.48 -8.82 9.05
C GLN A 357 -8.40 -9.84 9.78
N GLU A 358 -9.71 -9.68 9.57
CA GLU A 358 -10.77 -10.54 10.13
C GLU A 358 -11.23 -11.58 9.09
N SER A 359 -11.34 -12.84 9.50
CA SER A 359 -11.35 -14.02 8.61
C SER A 359 -12.58 -14.13 7.69
N GLU A 360 -13.72 -13.58 8.10
CA GLU A 360 -14.98 -13.72 7.38
C GLU A 360 -15.72 -12.37 7.38
N PRO A 361 -15.78 -11.67 6.23
CA PRO A 361 -16.50 -10.40 6.14
C PRO A 361 -18.01 -10.65 6.17
N LEU A 362 -18.74 -9.86 6.96
CA LEU A 362 -20.19 -9.82 6.94
C LEU A 362 -20.66 -8.56 6.21
N TYR A 363 -21.47 -8.70 5.16
CA TYR A 363 -21.99 -7.54 4.40
C TYR A 363 -22.49 -6.45 5.37
N PRO A 364 -22.17 -5.15 5.15
CA PRO A 364 -21.48 -4.54 4.01
C PRO A 364 -19.93 -4.55 4.04
N GLU A 365 -19.30 -5.42 4.82
CA GLU A 365 -17.85 -5.64 4.71
C GLU A 365 -17.48 -6.31 3.37
N ILE A 366 -16.26 -6.00 2.92
CA ILE A 366 -15.60 -6.65 1.79
C ILE A 366 -14.33 -7.31 2.29
N ASP A 367 -13.85 -8.31 1.54
CA ASP A 367 -12.57 -8.96 1.81
C ASP A 367 -11.44 -7.92 1.95
N GLY A 368 -10.47 -8.18 2.82
CA GLY A 368 -9.31 -7.31 3.05
C GLY A 368 -9.56 -6.10 3.95
N ILE A 369 -10.78 -5.87 4.47
CA ILE A 369 -11.02 -4.82 5.46
C ILE A 369 -10.20 -5.11 6.72
N VAL A 370 -9.56 -4.06 7.24
CA VAL A 370 -8.92 -4.06 8.56
C VAL A 370 -9.46 -2.89 9.38
N TYR A 371 -10.01 -3.20 10.54
CA TYR A 371 -10.45 -2.19 11.51
C TYR A 371 -9.28 -1.72 12.34
N ILE A 372 -8.91 -0.45 12.19
CA ILE A 372 -7.76 0.13 12.87
C ILE A 372 -8.23 1.01 14.04
N PRO A 373 -7.64 0.84 15.24
CA PRO A 373 -7.89 1.72 16.36
C PRO A 373 -7.09 3.01 16.18
N VAL A 374 -7.75 4.16 16.29
CA VAL A 374 -7.09 5.47 16.25
C VAL A 374 -7.48 6.32 17.45
N PRO A 375 -6.64 7.28 17.87
CA PRO A 375 -6.94 8.12 19.01
C PRO A 375 -8.26 8.88 18.85
N LYS A 376 -9.07 8.93 19.92
CA LYS A 376 -10.34 9.66 19.92
C LYS A 376 -10.10 11.16 19.64
N PRO A 377 -10.82 11.78 18.67
CA PRO A 377 -10.72 13.21 18.42
C PRO A 377 -11.06 14.05 19.67
N ARG A 378 -10.30 15.12 19.93
CA ARG A 378 -10.50 16.04 21.06
C ARG A 378 -10.60 17.49 20.57
N ALA A 379 -11.39 18.29 21.27
CA ALA A 379 -11.54 19.71 20.91
C ALA A 379 -10.21 20.44 21.05
N GLY A 380 -9.85 21.24 20.04
CA GLY A 380 -8.61 22.03 20.03
C GLY A 380 -7.32 21.23 19.80
N MET A 381 -7.39 19.94 19.48
CA MET A 381 -6.21 19.11 19.24
C MET A 381 -6.38 18.28 17.96
N ILE A 382 -5.35 18.30 17.10
CA ILE A 382 -5.24 17.41 15.94
C ILE A 382 -4.22 16.34 16.30
N GLN A 383 -4.63 15.08 16.26
CA GLN A 383 -3.73 13.95 16.46
C GLN A 383 -3.32 13.40 15.10
N GLU A 384 -2.05 13.01 14.98
CA GLU A 384 -1.51 12.42 13.75
C GLU A 384 -1.06 10.99 14.03
N VAL A 385 -1.54 10.05 13.21
CA VAL A 385 -1.06 8.67 13.22
C VAL A 385 -0.51 8.32 11.84
N THR A 386 0.49 7.46 11.81
CA THR A 386 0.96 6.84 10.56
C THR A 386 0.71 5.34 10.58
N LEU A 387 0.47 4.76 9.41
CA LEU A 387 0.10 3.36 9.26
C LEU A 387 1.17 2.60 8.47
N GLU A 388 1.47 1.38 8.88
CA GLU A 388 2.33 0.45 8.15
C GLU A 388 1.59 -0.86 7.93
N ALA A 389 1.38 -1.24 6.67
CA ALA A 389 0.62 -2.43 6.32
C ALA A 389 1.52 -3.54 5.78
N MET A 390 1.20 -4.77 6.15
CA MET A 390 1.85 -5.99 5.67
C MET A 390 0.80 -7.04 5.30
N ASP A 391 1.08 -7.83 4.26
CA ASP A 391 0.27 -9.02 3.97
C ASP A 391 0.59 -10.18 4.93
N GLY A 392 -0.13 -11.30 4.81
CA GLY A 392 0.10 -12.50 5.62
C GLY A 392 1.49 -13.13 5.46
N TYR A 393 2.24 -12.71 4.44
CA TYR A 393 3.62 -13.12 4.20
C TYR A 393 4.64 -12.10 4.71
N GLY A 394 4.21 -11.05 5.43
CA GLY A 394 5.09 -10.01 5.97
C GLY A 394 5.62 -9.04 4.92
N ARG A 395 5.07 -9.02 3.70
CA ARG A 395 5.48 -8.08 2.65
C ARG A 395 4.81 -6.73 2.87
N TYR A 396 5.58 -5.65 2.74
CA TYR A 396 5.06 -4.29 2.83
C TYR A 396 4.02 -3.97 1.74
N CYS A 397 2.90 -3.39 2.15
CA CYS A 397 1.84 -2.93 1.28
C CYS A 397 1.92 -1.41 1.07
N GLN A 398 1.90 -0.98 -0.18
CA GLN A 398 1.99 0.44 -0.50
C GLN A 398 0.66 1.15 -0.29
N ALA A 399 0.67 2.25 0.44
CA ALA A 399 -0.50 3.10 0.67
C ALA A 399 -0.91 3.92 -0.55
N HIS A 400 -2.21 3.94 -0.81
CA HIS A 400 -2.89 4.80 -1.75
C HIS A 400 -3.96 5.60 -0.99
N CYS A 401 -3.91 6.93 -1.07
CA CYS A 401 -4.87 7.82 -0.43
C CYS A 401 -5.84 8.35 -1.47
N PHE A 402 -7.11 8.48 -1.09
CA PHE A 402 -8.10 9.13 -1.92
C PHE A 402 -7.87 10.64 -1.97
N ASN A 403 -7.75 11.19 -3.17
CA ASN A 403 -7.68 12.63 -3.39
C ASN A 403 -9.04 13.13 -3.89
N ALA A 404 -9.75 13.83 -3.01
CA ALA A 404 -11.11 14.33 -3.28
C ALA A 404 -11.18 15.33 -4.44
N THR A 405 -10.10 16.07 -4.74
CA THR A 405 -10.09 17.07 -5.82
C THR A 405 -10.09 16.44 -7.21
N VAL A 406 -9.42 15.29 -7.35
CA VAL A 406 -9.30 14.56 -8.62
C VAL A 406 -10.10 13.26 -8.65
N GLU A 407 -10.80 12.96 -7.56
CA GLU A 407 -11.59 11.75 -7.32
C GLU A 407 -10.84 10.45 -7.63
N ARG A 408 -9.55 10.39 -7.27
CA ARG A 408 -8.67 9.27 -7.58
C ARG A 408 -7.77 8.89 -6.42
N TYR A 409 -7.46 7.61 -6.34
CA TYR A 409 -6.45 7.07 -5.44
C TYR A 409 -5.05 7.32 -6.02
N GLN A 410 -4.17 7.87 -5.18
CA GLN A 410 -2.78 8.15 -5.52
C GLN A 410 -1.87 7.62 -4.43
N VAL A 411 -0.66 7.20 -4.82
CA VAL A 411 0.34 6.75 -3.86
C VAL A 411 0.67 7.88 -2.88
N CYS A 412 0.58 7.61 -1.58
CA CYS A 412 0.74 8.64 -0.55
C CYS A 412 1.59 8.15 0.63
N GLN A 413 1.94 9.09 1.51
CA GLN A 413 2.38 8.73 2.85
C GLN A 413 1.14 8.34 3.67
N PRO A 414 1.14 7.17 4.32
CA PRO A 414 0.00 6.67 5.08
C PRO A 414 -0.15 7.42 6.42
N ARG A 415 -0.61 8.66 6.36
CA ARG A 415 -0.80 9.52 7.54
C ARG A 415 -2.26 9.94 7.65
N LEU A 416 -2.81 9.82 8.85
CA LEU A 416 -4.15 10.27 9.17
C LEU A 416 -4.09 11.41 10.18
N LYS A 417 -4.74 12.51 9.84
CA LYS A 417 -5.01 13.62 10.77
C LYS A 417 -6.39 13.43 11.35
N ILE A 418 -6.47 13.33 12.68
CA ILE A 418 -7.69 13.02 13.40
C ILE A 418 -8.07 14.25 14.21
N GLY A 419 -9.22 14.83 13.88
CA GLY A 419 -9.74 16.03 14.51
C GLY A 419 -11.26 16.03 14.49
N ILE A 420 -11.87 16.96 15.23
CA ILE A 420 -13.33 17.13 15.25
C ILE A 420 -13.81 17.96 14.03
N ARG A 421 -12.94 18.80 13.47
CA ARG A 421 -13.26 19.69 12.33
C ARG A 421 -12.75 19.09 11.03
N THR A 422 -13.66 18.97 10.07
CA THR A 422 -13.45 18.45 8.71
C THR A 422 -12.27 19.11 8.00
N GLU A 423 -12.15 20.43 8.09
CA GLU A 423 -11.12 21.25 7.42
C GLU A 423 -9.68 20.88 7.84
N SER A 424 -9.53 20.34 9.05
CA SER A 424 -8.24 20.06 9.68
C SER A 424 -7.91 18.58 9.80
N SER A 425 -8.88 17.72 9.47
CA SER A 425 -8.81 16.27 9.59
C SER A 425 -8.79 15.59 8.22
N SER A 426 -8.20 14.40 8.15
CA SER A 426 -8.45 13.47 7.05
C SER A 426 -9.94 13.14 6.98
N SER A 427 -10.48 12.97 5.77
CA SER A 427 -11.89 12.60 5.56
C SER A 427 -12.13 11.11 5.82
N ILE A 428 -11.94 10.70 7.06
CA ILE A 428 -12.14 9.31 7.52
C ILE A 428 -13.47 9.17 8.28
N SER A 429 -14.18 8.09 8.02
CA SER A 429 -15.31 7.65 8.82
C SER A 429 -14.81 6.98 10.09
N TYR A 430 -15.36 7.30 11.26
CA TYR A 430 -14.99 6.65 12.52
C TYR A 430 -16.17 6.51 13.49
N THR A 431 -16.10 5.52 14.39
CA THR A 431 -17.11 5.25 15.41
C THR A 431 -16.51 4.77 16.73
N HIS A 432 -17.21 5.02 17.83
CA HIS A 432 -16.86 4.45 19.14
C HIS A 432 -17.29 3.00 19.29
N SER A 433 -18.25 2.55 18.48
CA SER A 433 -18.88 1.24 18.65
C SER A 433 -18.22 0.18 17.77
N VAL A 434 -17.79 -0.91 18.41
CA VAL A 434 -17.26 -2.10 17.73
C VAL A 434 -18.32 -2.74 16.82
N THR A 435 -19.60 -2.68 17.17
CA THR A 435 -20.67 -3.25 16.33
C THR A 435 -20.99 -2.38 15.13
N SER A 436 -20.88 -1.05 15.28
CA SER A 436 -21.20 -0.10 14.21
C SER A 436 -20.08 0.09 13.19
N ARG A 437 -18.84 -0.32 13.50
CA ARG A 437 -17.67 -0.14 12.62
C ARG A 437 -17.85 -0.80 11.25
N ARG A 438 -18.64 -1.88 11.19
CA ARG A 438 -19.05 -2.59 9.97
C ARG A 438 -19.69 -1.66 8.93
N PHE A 439 -20.40 -0.62 9.37
CA PHE A 439 -21.18 0.28 8.53
C PHE A 439 -20.48 1.61 8.19
N LEU A 440 -19.21 1.77 8.59
CA LEU A 440 -18.43 2.94 8.17
C LEU A 440 -18.29 2.97 6.65
N ASP A 441 -18.33 4.17 6.05
CA ASP A 441 -18.26 4.37 4.59
C ASP A 441 -19.41 3.74 3.80
N VAL A 442 -20.56 3.54 4.44
CA VAL A 442 -21.79 3.00 3.84
C VAL A 442 -22.90 4.06 3.86
N ASP A 443 -23.66 4.14 2.78
CA ASP A 443 -24.87 4.95 2.72
C ASP A 443 -26.10 4.10 3.09
N LEU A 444 -26.55 4.18 4.34
CA LEU A 444 -27.76 3.51 4.83
C LEU A 444 -29.02 4.39 4.68
N SER A 445 -28.91 5.51 3.95
CA SER A 445 -30.02 6.44 3.68
C SER A 445 -30.75 6.16 2.36
N VAL A 446 -30.36 5.10 1.66
CA VAL A 446 -30.92 4.70 0.36
C VAL A 446 -31.61 3.34 0.46
N HIS A 447 -32.23 2.94 -0.65
CA HIS A 447 -32.86 1.63 -0.78
C HIS A 447 -31.88 0.48 -0.53
N PRO A 448 -32.27 -0.63 0.13
CA PRO A 448 -31.38 -1.77 0.40
C PRO A 448 -30.64 -2.29 -0.83
N ARG A 449 -31.31 -2.34 -1.98
CA ARG A 449 -30.71 -2.72 -3.29
C ARG A 449 -29.74 -1.68 -3.89
N GLN A 450 -29.71 -0.46 -3.35
CA GLN A 450 -28.89 0.65 -3.81
C GLN A 450 -27.76 1.00 -2.82
N ILE A 451 -27.60 0.25 -1.73
CA ILE A 451 -26.53 0.47 -0.77
C ILE A 451 -25.18 0.25 -1.46
N VAL A 452 -24.36 1.31 -1.49
CA VAL A 452 -23.00 1.28 -2.04
C VAL A 452 -22.00 1.35 -0.88
N VAL A 453 -21.04 0.43 -0.89
CA VAL A 453 -19.89 0.45 0.01
C VAL A 453 -18.82 1.32 -0.64
N SER A 454 -18.34 2.35 0.05
CA SER A 454 -17.23 3.17 -0.45
C SER A 454 -15.90 2.62 0.06
N ALA A 455 -14.88 2.67 -0.79
CA ALA A 455 -13.51 2.36 -0.36
C ALA A 455 -13.03 3.41 0.66
N PRO A 456 -12.28 3.00 1.69
CA PRO A 456 -11.82 3.88 2.75
C PRO A 456 -10.76 4.89 2.26
N PHE A 457 -10.58 5.97 3.01
CA PHE A 457 -9.65 7.06 2.65
C PHE A 457 -8.22 6.60 2.31
N ILE A 458 -7.71 5.59 3.02
CA ILE A 458 -6.43 4.92 2.72
C ILE A 458 -6.70 3.46 2.38
N VAL A 459 -6.17 3.02 1.24
CA VAL A 459 -6.14 1.63 0.78
C VAL A 459 -4.68 1.19 0.63
N PHE A 460 -4.37 -0.04 0.99
CA PHE A 460 -3.04 -0.61 0.90
C PHE A 460 -2.97 -1.70 -0.16
N ALA A 461 -2.08 -1.50 -1.12
CA ALA A 461 -1.77 -2.44 -2.18
C ALA A 461 -0.58 -3.31 -1.78
N CYS A 462 -0.82 -4.57 -1.47
CA CYS A 462 0.21 -5.56 -1.18
C CYS A 462 0.71 -6.24 -2.48
N SER A 463 1.06 -5.40 -3.45
CA SER A 463 1.55 -5.81 -4.76
C SER A 463 2.91 -5.18 -5.03
N ARG A 464 3.77 -5.91 -5.74
CA ARG A 464 5.01 -5.35 -6.31
C ARG A 464 4.72 -4.46 -7.52
N LYS A 465 3.63 -4.75 -8.26
CA LYS A 465 3.19 -3.96 -9.41
C LYS A 465 2.32 -2.79 -8.96
N LEU A 466 2.42 -1.68 -9.69
CA LEU A 466 1.65 -0.47 -9.40
C LEU A 466 0.16 -0.73 -9.59
N MET A 467 -0.64 -0.37 -8.59
CA MET A 467 -2.09 -0.48 -8.62
C MET A 467 -2.74 0.79 -9.16
N THR A 468 -3.70 0.65 -10.07
CA THR A 468 -4.42 1.79 -10.63
C THR A 468 -5.61 2.17 -9.74
N SER A 469 -6.01 3.45 -9.80
CA SER A 469 -7.20 3.92 -9.06
C SER A 469 -8.46 3.17 -9.46
N THR A 470 -8.59 2.75 -10.72
CA THR A 470 -9.76 2.01 -11.21
C THR A 470 -9.87 0.62 -10.58
N MET A 471 -8.76 -0.07 -10.38
CA MET A 471 -8.74 -1.37 -9.70
C MET A 471 -9.17 -1.23 -8.23
N ILE A 472 -8.81 -0.12 -7.57
CA ILE A 472 -9.22 0.16 -6.19
C ILE A 472 -10.73 0.45 -6.10
N THR A 473 -11.27 1.28 -7.00
CA THR A 473 -12.69 1.66 -6.96
C THR A 473 -13.62 0.52 -7.39
N GLN A 474 -13.20 -0.29 -8.37
CA GLN A 474 -14.02 -1.36 -8.93
C GLN A 474 -14.40 -2.44 -7.89
N LEU A 475 -13.52 -2.73 -6.91
CA LEU A 475 -13.83 -3.70 -5.86
C LEU A 475 -15.06 -3.28 -5.06
N ALA A 476 -15.07 -2.02 -4.61
CA ALA A 476 -16.15 -1.46 -3.81
C ALA A 476 -17.47 -1.38 -4.62
N GLU A 477 -17.39 -0.94 -5.88
CA GLU A 477 -18.55 -0.81 -6.78
C GLU A 477 -19.14 -2.17 -7.22
N SER A 478 -18.32 -3.22 -7.27
CA SER A 478 -18.78 -4.56 -7.65
C SER A 478 -19.57 -5.28 -6.54
N THR A 479 -19.42 -4.82 -5.30
CA THR A 479 -20.05 -5.46 -4.13
C THR A 479 -21.53 -5.11 -4.11
N ARG A 480 -22.40 -6.12 -4.25
CA ARG A 480 -23.85 -5.94 -4.22
C ARG A 480 -24.45 -6.43 -2.90
N PRO A 481 -25.50 -5.78 -2.40
CA PRO A 481 -26.26 -6.25 -1.25
C PRO A 481 -26.83 -7.65 -1.52
N PRO A 482 -26.67 -8.62 -0.60
CA PRO A 482 -27.33 -9.90 -0.71
C PRO A 482 -28.85 -9.71 -0.56
N GLN A 483 -29.63 -10.55 -1.26
CA GLN A 483 -31.08 -10.57 -1.07
C GLN A 483 -31.39 -11.14 0.32
N SER A 484 -32.19 -10.40 1.10
CA SER A 484 -32.58 -10.82 2.44
C SER A 484 -33.59 -11.97 2.36
N ARG A 485 -33.34 -13.05 3.11
CA ARG A 485 -34.28 -14.17 3.30
C ARG A 485 -35.09 -14.09 4.59
N GLU A 486 -34.82 -13.06 5.41
CA GLU A 486 -35.57 -12.84 6.64
C GLU A 486 -37.05 -12.56 6.34
N PRO A 487 -37.99 -13.08 7.14
CA PRO A 487 -39.42 -12.90 6.90
C PRO A 487 -39.89 -11.45 7.09
N TYR A 488 -39.13 -10.67 7.87
CA TYR A 488 -39.49 -9.30 8.24
C TYR A 488 -38.34 -8.32 8.02
N VAL A 489 -38.70 -7.07 7.76
CA VAL A 489 -37.81 -5.91 7.73
C VAL A 489 -38.26 -4.88 8.74
N TRP A 490 -37.35 -3.98 9.10
CA TRP A 490 -37.59 -2.83 9.94
C TRP A 490 -37.44 -1.56 9.13
N PHE A 491 -38.38 -0.64 9.29
CA PHE A 491 -38.32 0.70 8.72
C PHE A 491 -38.64 1.74 9.79
N ARG A 492 -38.60 3.03 9.43
CA ARG A 492 -38.62 4.13 10.39
C ARG A 492 -39.89 4.96 10.26
N VAL A 493 -40.39 5.42 11.39
CA VAL A 493 -41.52 6.36 11.47
C VAL A 493 -41.17 7.44 12.49
N THR A 494 -41.54 8.69 12.23
CA THR A 494 -41.37 9.79 13.20
C THR A 494 -42.67 10.02 13.96
N ILE A 495 -42.59 10.20 15.27
CA ILE A 495 -43.71 10.58 16.13
C ILE A 495 -43.30 11.86 16.85
N HIS A 496 -43.85 12.99 16.41
CA HIS A 496 -43.61 14.28 17.00
C HIS A 496 -44.58 14.52 18.15
N ARG A 497 -44.00 14.95 19.29
CA ARG A 497 -44.64 15.43 20.53
C ARG A 497 -45.14 14.29 21.43
N HIS A 498 -44.75 14.30 22.71
CA HIS A 498 -45.44 13.50 23.74
C HIS A 498 -45.28 14.05 25.17
N VAL A 499 -46.43 14.19 25.85
CA VAL A 499 -46.58 14.48 27.30
C VAL A 499 -46.91 13.19 28.10
N SER A 500 -47.24 12.08 27.43
CA SER A 500 -47.69 10.83 28.06
C SER A 500 -46.71 9.67 27.84
N GLN A 501 -46.53 8.83 28.87
CA GLN A 501 -45.50 7.77 28.90
C GLN A 501 -45.95 6.40 28.36
N ASN A 502 -47.25 6.20 28.07
CA ASN A 502 -47.82 4.86 27.83
C ASN A 502 -48.47 4.69 26.45
N LEU A 503 -47.68 4.86 25.39
CA LEU A 503 -48.15 4.73 24.01
C LEU A 503 -47.76 3.39 23.40
N GLN A 504 -48.65 2.85 22.59
CA GLN A 504 -48.43 1.66 21.76
C GLN A 504 -48.46 2.07 20.29
N ILE A 505 -47.54 1.52 19.50
CA ILE A 505 -47.54 1.62 18.04
C ILE A 505 -47.90 0.27 17.46
N GLU A 506 -48.79 0.27 16.48
CA GLU A 506 -49.22 -0.93 15.75
C GLU A 506 -48.94 -0.76 14.26
N ALA A 507 -48.47 -1.84 13.64
CA ALA A 507 -48.20 -1.95 12.22
C ALA A 507 -48.98 -3.13 11.64
N ALA A 508 -50.01 -2.81 10.87
CA ALA A 508 -50.91 -3.78 10.27
C ALA A 508 -50.60 -3.90 8.77
N PRO A 509 -49.98 -5.01 8.31
CA PRO A 509 -49.82 -5.27 6.89
C PRO A 509 -51.16 -5.60 6.23
N SER A 510 -51.28 -5.40 4.92
CA SER A 510 -52.49 -5.79 4.15
C SER A 510 -52.84 -7.28 4.28
N SER A 511 -51.84 -8.11 4.55
CA SER A 511 -51.98 -9.56 4.78
C SER A 511 -50.92 -10.04 5.76
N GLY A 512 -51.31 -10.79 6.79
CA GLY A 512 -50.41 -11.34 7.79
C GLY A 512 -50.65 -10.80 9.21
N PRO A 513 -49.77 -11.14 10.16
CA PRO A 513 -49.92 -10.74 11.55
C PRO A 513 -49.63 -9.25 11.76
N VAL A 514 -50.36 -8.62 12.69
CA VAL A 514 -50.12 -7.25 13.15
C VAL A 514 -48.97 -7.24 14.15
N TRP A 515 -48.01 -6.34 13.95
CA TRP A 515 -46.93 -6.10 14.92
C TRP A 515 -47.32 -4.96 15.86
N SER A 516 -47.06 -5.11 17.15
CA SER A 516 -47.29 -4.06 18.15
C SER A 516 -46.15 -3.97 19.15
N SER A 517 -45.86 -2.74 19.61
CA SER A 517 -44.85 -2.49 20.64
C SER A 517 -45.10 -1.17 21.34
N SER A 518 -44.60 -1.01 22.57
CA SER A 518 -44.58 0.30 23.21
C SER A 518 -43.64 1.24 22.45
N VAL A 519 -44.05 2.50 22.24
CA VAL A 519 -43.24 3.51 21.55
C VAL A 519 -41.84 3.62 22.17
N ARG A 520 -41.75 3.61 23.50
CA ARG A 520 -40.46 3.68 24.23
C ARG A 520 -39.50 2.53 23.90
N LYS A 521 -40.00 1.31 23.67
CA LYS A 521 -39.18 0.14 23.35
C LYS A 521 -38.75 0.13 21.88
N ALA A 522 -39.60 0.67 21.01
CA ALA A 522 -39.33 0.74 19.57
C ALA A 522 -38.57 2.01 19.16
N ALA A 523 -38.45 2.99 20.06
CA ALA A 523 -37.73 4.24 19.83
C ALA A 523 -36.23 4.02 19.58
N SER A 524 -35.67 4.88 18.74
CA SER A 524 -34.25 4.94 18.46
C SER A 524 -33.47 5.38 19.71
N PRO A 525 -32.27 4.82 19.93
CA PRO A 525 -31.42 5.24 21.04
C PRO A 525 -30.88 6.67 20.87
N PHE A 526 -30.94 7.25 19.66
CA PHE A 526 -30.40 8.58 19.36
C PHE A 526 -31.47 9.68 19.27
N ASP A 527 -32.68 9.32 18.84
CA ASP A 527 -33.81 10.25 18.73
C ASP A 527 -35.09 9.55 19.21
N PRO A 528 -35.65 9.94 20.37
CA PRO A 528 -36.85 9.30 20.91
C PRO A 528 -38.10 9.49 20.04
N ASN A 529 -38.11 10.45 19.12
CA ASN A 529 -39.21 10.63 18.17
C ASN A 529 -39.14 9.64 17.00
N LEU A 530 -37.97 9.06 16.73
CA LEU A 530 -37.78 8.11 15.66
C LEU A 530 -38.07 6.70 16.19
N VAL A 531 -39.01 5.99 15.58
CA VAL A 531 -39.46 4.67 16.03
C VAL A 531 -39.26 3.64 14.92
N PHE A 532 -38.73 2.48 15.29
CA PHE A 532 -38.55 1.36 14.37
C PHE A 532 -39.77 0.46 14.36
N VAL A 533 -40.28 0.20 13.17
CA VAL A 533 -41.50 -0.58 12.95
C VAL A 533 -41.21 -1.78 12.07
N GLN A 534 -41.79 -2.92 12.43
CA GLN A 534 -41.66 -4.15 11.66
C GLN A 534 -42.68 -4.22 10.53
N ALA A 535 -42.24 -4.70 9.36
CA ALA A 535 -43.08 -5.01 8.21
C ALA A 535 -42.68 -6.37 7.60
N PRO A 536 -43.58 -7.09 6.91
CA PRO A 536 -43.19 -8.22 6.08
C PRO A 536 -42.13 -7.82 5.05
N ASN A 537 -41.13 -8.66 4.83
CA ASN A 537 -40.03 -8.37 3.91
C ASN A 537 -40.52 -8.39 2.43
N PRO A 538 -40.40 -7.28 1.67
CA PRO A 538 -40.82 -7.23 0.27
C PRO A 538 -40.11 -8.25 -0.64
N ASP A 539 -38.85 -8.59 -0.33
CA ASP A 539 -38.05 -9.53 -1.15
C ASP A 539 -38.58 -10.98 -1.10
N VAL A 540 -39.33 -11.36 -0.07
CA VAL A 540 -39.92 -12.71 0.07
C VAL A 540 -41.44 -12.72 -0.12
N ASN A 541 -42.10 -11.56 -0.10
CA ASN A 541 -43.56 -11.42 -0.22
C ASN A 541 -44.01 -10.86 -1.58
N GLY A 542 -43.47 -11.40 -2.68
CA GLY A 542 -43.96 -11.06 -4.03
C GLY A 542 -43.59 -9.65 -4.51
N GLY A 543 -42.60 -9.01 -3.89
CA GLY A 543 -42.00 -7.77 -4.38
C GLY A 543 -42.50 -6.51 -3.69
N GLY A 544 -43.69 -6.49 -3.08
CA GLY A 544 -44.27 -5.29 -2.48
C GLY A 544 -45.22 -5.57 -1.30
N VAL A 545 -45.12 -4.77 -0.25
CA VAL A 545 -45.92 -4.88 0.98
C VAL A 545 -46.44 -3.50 1.39
N LYS A 546 -47.76 -3.40 1.60
CA LYS A 546 -48.40 -2.20 2.16
C LYS A 546 -48.65 -2.41 3.66
N VAL A 547 -48.28 -1.43 4.48
CA VAL A 547 -48.43 -1.45 5.95
C VAL A 547 -49.12 -0.18 6.41
N SER A 548 -50.15 -0.31 7.26
CA SER A 548 -50.83 0.81 7.90
C SER A 548 -50.40 0.95 9.35
N ILE A 549 -50.08 2.19 9.76
CA ILE A 549 -49.55 2.51 11.08
C ILE A 549 -50.60 3.23 11.93
N SER A 550 -50.74 2.79 13.17
CA SER A 550 -51.67 3.38 14.14
C SER A 550 -51.01 3.53 15.50
N ILE A 551 -51.35 4.62 16.21
CA ILE A 551 -50.82 4.93 17.54
C ILE A 551 -51.98 4.90 18.54
N PHE A 552 -51.75 4.27 19.68
CA PHE A 552 -52.73 4.08 20.74
C PHE A 552 -52.22 4.58 22.08
N GLU A 553 -53.13 5.12 22.89
CA GLU A 553 -52.93 5.38 24.31
C GLU A 553 -53.92 4.50 25.09
N GLY A 554 -53.42 3.50 25.81
CA GLY A 554 -54.26 2.45 26.38
C GLY A 554 -55.00 1.66 25.29
N LYS A 555 -56.33 1.75 25.24
CA LYS A 555 -57.19 1.13 24.20
C LYS A 555 -57.72 2.13 23.17
N MET A 556 -57.36 3.41 23.28
CA MET A 556 -57.89 4.47 22.43
C MET A 556 -56.90 4.81 21.32
N ARG A 557 -57.36 4.76 20.06
CA ARG A 557 -56.57 5.21 18.90
C ARG A 557 -56.44 6.73 18.93
N LEU A 558 -55.21 7.23 18.91
CA LEU A 558 -54.94 8.67 18.86
C LEU A 558 -55.23 9.23 17.46
N LYS A 559 -55.84 10.42 17.41
CA LYS A 559 -56.04 11.17 16.17
C LYS A 559 -54.86 12.10 15.96
N CYS A 560 -53.83 11.60 15.28
CA CYS A 560 -52.64 12.38 14.94
C CYS A 560 -52.78 12.93 13.52
N ALA A 561 -52.24 14.13 13.26
CA ALA A 561 -52.09 14.62 11.91
C ALA A 561 -50.91 13.88 11.26
N ILE A 562 -51.17 13.17 10.17
CA ILE A 562 -50.17 12.32 9.50
C ILE A 562 -49.63 13.04 8.28
N LYS A 563 -48.32 13.15 8.18
CA LYS A 563 -47.62 13.75 7.05
C LYS A 563 -46.70 12.73 6.39
N CYS A 564 -46.76 12.68 5.06
CA CYS A 564 -45.89 11.88 4.20
C CYS A 564 -44.87 12.77 3.50
N THR A 565 -43.59 12.40 3.59
CA THR A 565 -42.47 13.11 2.98
C THR A 565 -42.17 12.54 1.60
N ARG A 566 -42.26 13.35 0.55
CA ARG A 566 -41.88 12.96 -0.81
C ARG A 566 -40.36 12.88 -0.97
N LYS A 567 -39.89 12.27 -2.07
CA LYS A 567 -38.45 12.15 -2.36
C LYS A 567 -37.74 13.50 -2.55
N ASP A 568 -38.48 14.56 -2.88
CA ASP A 568 -37.98 15.95 -2.96
C ASP A 568 -37.94 16.67 -1.59
N GLY A 569 -38.38 16.01 -0.51
CA GLY A 569 -38.45 16.56 0.85
C GLY A 569 -39.74 17.30 1.16
N SER A 570 -40.66 17.48 0.21
CA SER A 570 -41.96 18.13 0.46
C SER A 570 -42.88 17.22 1.26
N MET A 571 -43.63 17.80 2.20
CA MET A 571 -44.57 17.08 3.05
C MET A 571 -46.01 17.33 2.61
N HIS A 572 -46.85 16.29 2.67
CA HIS A 572 -48.28 16.37 2.39
C HIS A 572 -49.08 15.47 3.34
N GLU A 573 -50.37 15.70 3.51
CA GLU A 573 -51.23 14.84 4.33
C GLU A 573 -51.48 13.49 3.64
N CYS A 574 -51.55 12.42 4.45
CA CYS A 574 -51.75 11.06 3.96
C CYS A 574 -52.47 10.16 4.98
N ASP A 575 -52.78 8.92 4.59
CA ASP A 575 -53.62 7.98 5.33
C ASP A 575 -52.87 7.15 6.40
N GLY A 576 -51.58 7.39 6.58
CA GLY A 576 -50.73 6.62 7.51
C GLY A 576 -50.38 5.22 7.03
N SER A 577 -50.56 4.94 5.73
CA SER A 577 -50.02 3.76 5.09
C SER A 577 -48.69 4.04 4.41
N VAL A 578 -47.86 3.02 4.30
CA VAL A 578 -46.58 3.05 3.58
C VAL A 578 -46.44 1.80 2.73
N GLN A 579 -46.02 1.98 1.49
CA GLN A 579 -45.66 0.92 0.59
C GLN A 579 -44.14 0.69 0.63
N LEU A 580 -43.74 -0.50 1.06
CA LEU A 580 -42.38 -1.01 0.89
C LEU A 580 -42.35 -1.88 -0.36
N HIS A 581 -41.31 -1.73 -1.18
CA HIS A 581 -41.14 -2.54 -2.38
C HIS A 581 -39.67 -2.92 -2.56
N SER A 582 -39.43 -4.09 -3.13
CA SER A 582 -38.10 -4.63 -3.43
C SER A 582 -37.39 -3.86 -4.56
N GLU A 583 -38.16 -3.33 -5.50
CA GLU A 583 -37.72 -2.38 -6.53
C GLU A 583 -37.76 -0.92 -6.00
N PRO A 584 -36.62 -0.20 -5.95
CA PRO A 584 -36.56 1.18 -5.43
C PRO A 584 -37.53 2.17 -6.07
N ALA A 585 -37.84 2.00 -7.36
CA ALA A 585 -38.74 2.90 -8.08
C ALA A 585 -40.20 2.83 -7.58
N LEU A 586 -40.58 1.71 -6.95
CA LEU A 586 -41.95 1.43 -6.49
C LEU A 586 -42.10 1.54 -4.97
N SER A 587 -41.00 1.76 -4.23
CA SER A 587 -41.02 1.93 -2.77
C SER A 587 -41.28 3.39 -2.41
N GLU A 588 -42.19 3.62 -1.46
CA GLU A 588 -42.47 4.95 -0.89
C GLU A 588 -41.45 5.29 0.21
N GLU A 589 -41.24 4.36 1.14
CA GLU A 589 -40.11 4.39 2.07
C GLU A 589 -38.97 3.55 1.47
N ASP A 590 -37.89 4.23 1.09
CA ASP A 590 -36.71 3.57 0.56
C ASP A 590 -35.86 2.99 1.70
N VAL A 591 -35.97 3.47 2.93
CA VAL A 591 -35.03 3.13 4.00
C VAL A 591 -35.60 2.08 4.94
N TYR A 592 -35.22 0.82 4.71
CA TYR A 592 -35.55 -0.33 5.57
C TYR A 592 -34.38 -1.32 5.64
N THR A 593 -34.38 -2.24 6.62
CA THR A 593 -33.34 -3.28 6.75
C THR A 593 -33.88 -4.52 7.43
N SER A 594 -33.36 -5.70 7.07
CA SER A 594 -33.53 -6.93 7.86
C SER A 594 -32.39 -7.16 8.86
N ASP A 595 -31.26 -6.45 8.69
CA ASP A 595 -30.09 -6.58 9.57
C ASP A 595 -30.31 -5.79 10.86
N GLN A 596 -30.48 -6.51 11.97
CA GLN A 596 -30.66 -5.92 13.30
C GLN A 596 -29.45 -5.09 13.76
N GLY A 597 -28.23 -5.44 13.32
CA GLY A 597 -27.03 -4.68 13.62
C GLY A 597 -26.97 -3.31 12.94
N ALA A 598 -27.74 -3.12 11.87
CA ALA A 598 -27.86 -1.84 11.15
C ALA A 598 -28.99 -0.96 11.69
N LEU A 599 -29.88 -1.49 12.55
CA LEU A 599 -31.16 -0.87 12.88
C LEU A 599 -31.01 0.56 13.43
N HIS A 600 -30.13 0.76 14.41
CA HIS A 600 -29.89 2.08 15.02
C HIS A 600 -29.17 3.06 14.08
N LEU A 601 -28.59 2.58 12.97
CA LEU A 601 -27.89 3.37 11.96
C LEU A 601 -28.74 3.63 10.72
N LEU A 602 -29.96 3.08 10.69
CA LEU A 602 -30.83 3.14 9.53
C LEU A 602 -31.18 4.60 9.19
N GLY A 603 -30.91 4.98 7.93
CA GLY A 603 -31.09 6.35 7.42
C GLY A 603 -29.86 7.24 7.48
N TRP A 604 -28.75 6.80 8.07
CA TRP A 604 -27.51 7.56 8.07
C TRP A 604 -26.71 7.34 6.79
N ASN A 605 -26.24 8.43 6.18
CA ASN A 605 -25.14 8.39 5.22
C ASN A 605 -23.83 8.56 6.00
N MET A 606 -23.14 7.44 6.25
CA MET A 606 -21.95 7.36 7.11
C MET A 606 -20.64 7.44 6.31
N ARG A 607 -20.64 8.18 5.19
CA ARG A 607 -19.45 8.36 4.33
C ARG A 607 -18.66 9.60 4.74
N GLY A 608 -17.34 9.45 4.82
CA GLY A 608 -16.42 10.52 5.17
C GLY A 608 -16.49 10.93 6.64
N HIS A 609 -16.00 12.13 6.95
CA HIS A 609 -15.88 12.61 8.32
C HIS A 609 -17.27 12.67 9.04
N PRO A 610 -17.41 12.22 10.30
CA PRO A 610 -18.70 12.18 11.01
C PRO A 610 -19.49 13.48 11.08
N ALA A 611 -18.81 14.63 11.10
CA ALA A 611 -19.46 15.94 11.05
C ALA A 611 -20.19 16.24 9.71
N GLN A 612 -19.97 15.42 8.66
CA GLN A 612 -20.64 15.52 7.37
C GLN A 612 -21.75 14.49 7.20
N TRP A 613 -21.90 13.55 8.15
CA TRP A 613 -22.93 12.53 8.08
C TRP A 613 -24.31 13.17 8.13
N ARG A 614 -25.22 12.64 7.32
CA ARG A 614 -26.60 13.13 7.20
C ARG A 614 -27.56 12.00 7.53
N HIS A 615 -28.69 12.35 8.13
CA HIS A 615 -29.77 11.42 8.40
C HIS A 615 -30.97 11.74 7.50
N LYS A 616 -31.46 10.75 6.74
CA LYS A 616 -32.64 10.93 5.89
C LYS A 616 -33.91 10.88 6.72
N VAL A 617 -34.73 11.91 6.56
CA VAL A 617 -36.06 12.00 7.19
C VAL A 617 -36.93 10.81 6.77
N PRO A 618 -37.64 10.15 7.70
CA PRO A 618 -38.58 9.08 7.37
C PRO A 618 -39.74 9.54 6.48
N TYR A 619 -40.31 8.61 5.72
CA TYR A 619 -41.49 8.86 4.89
C TYR A 619 -42.69 9.27 5.75
N LEU A 620 -43.02 8.52 6.81
CA LEU A 620 -44.16 8.81 7.69
C LEU A 620 -43.77 9.64 8.92
N SER A 621 -44.52 10.70 9.18
CA SER A 621 -44.44 11.52 10.40
C SER A 621 -45.83 11.72 11.02
N PHE A 622 -45.96 11.39 12.30
CA PHE A 622 -47.18 11.54 13.08
C PHE A 622 -47.04 12.74 14.01
N HIS A 623 -47.99 13.67 13.95
CA HIS A 623 -48.07 14.80 14.87
C HIS A 623 -49.25 14.58 15.81
N CYS A 624 -48.93 14.07 17.00
CA CYS A 624 -49.84 13.87 18.11
C CYS A 624 -49.49 14.97 19.17
#